data_AF-A0A945FVK1-F1
#
_entry.id   AF-A0A945FVK1-F1
#
_cell.length_a   1.000
_cell.length_b   1.000
_cell.length_c   1.000
_cell.angle_alpha   90.00
_cell.angle_beta   90.00
_cell.angle_gamma   90.00
#
_symmetry.space_group_name_H-M   'P 1'
#
loop_
_entity.id
_entity.type
_entity.pdbx_description
1 polymer ?
#
loop_
_entity_poly.entity_id
_entity_poly.type
_entity_poly.pdbx_seq_one_letter_code
_entity_poly.pdbx_strand_id
1 'polypeptide(L)'
;MKKQTNSKKQNSKIILEELEARQLFSGGLEGIIVNELESPIATYVDIDSTKDTTSTQQETSIASAAEVISQEIVFIDTGVEDYQTLVDDILNNSDTSRNIEVVLLNSNENGIDVISSTLQDRNDLDAIHIISHSDDGTVQLGNTSLNADTLADNNLAIALWANSFDEAGDILIYGCNLAETEVGESLIGNLAELILADVAASDDLTGHASLGGDWVLEYSQGQIETAALINQDTADQWHGLLAPPVITNLAGDELAYTEGDRAVVIEQGSDIVVTDADSADFNTGTLTVSFAAGSDSTEDILGIHNQGYGAGQISIAGWGVAYGGTLIGSFEGGANGDDLVITFNANADAAAVQALIENITYENTDADNATTGARTVRFVLNDGDGDTSANYDTTVNVSTINDSPTFDTGDGKVTTDFGSGNDYGRSVTVQSDGKILVAGTTNSEFTLTRYNADGSLDTTFDGDGKVTTDVSSGSDSGYSVTVQSDGRILVAGYSTDGYRDFALVRYNVNG
;
A
#
# COMPACT_ATOMS: atom_id res chain seq x y z
N MET A 1 -58.51 11.51 -43.16
CA MET A 1 -58.94 10.67 -42.02
C MET A 1 -57.71 10.31 -41.20
N LYS A 2 -57.65 10.78 -39.95
CA LYS A 2 -56.58 10.49 -38.99
C LYS A 2 -56.69 9.05 -38.48
N LYS A 3 -55.55 8.38 -38.26
CA LYS A 3 -55.43 7.38 -37.19
C LYS A 3 -54.06 7.51 -36.54
N GLN A 4 -54.07 8.12 -35.35
CA GLN A 4 -53.00 8.10 -34.38
C GLN A 4 -52.85 6.68 -33.82
N THR A 5 -51.62 6.23 -33.64
CA THR A 5 -51.29 5.15 -32.71
C THR A 5 -50.22 5.66 -31.76
N ASN A 6 -50.68 6.11 -30.60
CA ASN A 6 -49.89 6.25 -29.39
C ASN A 6 -49.65 4.86 -28.82
N SER A 7 -48.39 4.51 -28.53
CA SER A 7 -48.08 3.53 -27.49
C SER A 7 -46.96 4.08 -26.62
N LYS A 8 -47.31 4.36 -25.37
CA LYS A 8 -46.46 4.92 -24.33
C LYS A 8 -45.33 3.94 -24.00
N LYS A 9 -44.07 4.39 -24.06
CA LYS A 9 -42.98 3.76 -23.27
C LYS A 9 -43.33 3.90 -21.79
N GLN A 10 -43.57 2.78 -21.12
CA GLN A 10 -43.56 2.77 -19.66
C GLN A 10 -42.11 2.86 -19.20
N ASN A 11 -41.73 4.00 -18.63
CA ASN A 11 -40.56 4.06 -17.75
C ASN A 11 -40.91 3.27 -16.49
N SER A 12 -40.38 2.06 -16.33
CA SER A 12 -40.34 1.39 -15.04
C SER A 12 -39.40 2.20 -14.14
N LYS A 13 -39.98 3.04 -13.29
CA LYS A 13 -39.28 3.70 -12.21
C LYS A 13 -38.77 2.60 -11.27
N ILE A 14 -37.46 2.44 -11.14
CA ILE A 14 -36.89 1.65 -10.05
C ILE A 14 -37.27 2.38 -8.76
N ILE A 15 -38.03 1.72 -7.90
CA ILE A 15 -38.29 2.17 -6.54
C ILE A 15 -37.20 1.49 -5.70
N LEU A 16 -36.22 2.26 -5.23
CA LEU A 16 -35.47 1.85 -4.04
C LEU A 16 -36.38 2.18 -2.84
N GLU A 17 -36.82 1.16 -2.14
CA GLU A 17 -37.35 1.31 -0.79
C GLU A 17 -36.19 1.11 0.19
N GLU A 18 -36.03 2.07 1.09
CA GLU A 18 -35.09 2.03 2.20
C GLU A 18 -35.56 0.97 3.21
N LEU A 19 -34.70 0.02 3.56
CA LEU A 19 -34.99 -0.98 4.59
C LEU A 19 -34.97 -0.28 5.96
N GLU A 20 -36.12 -0.19 6.62
CA GLU A 20 -36.17 0.32 7.99
C GLU A 20 -35.34 -0.52 8.97
N ALA A 21 -34.76 0.16 9.97
CA ALA A 21 -33.91 -0.42 10.99
C ALA A 21 -34.61 -1.55 11.77
N ARG A 22 -34.01 -2.74 11.77
CA ARG A 22 -34.42 -3.83 12.66
C ARG A 22 -33.98 -3.51 14.09
N GLN A 23 -34.92 -3.06 14.92
CA GLN A 23 -34.75 -3.13 16.38
C GLN A 23 -34.85 -4.58 16.84
N LEU A 24 -33.76 -5.12 17.36
CA LEU A 24 -33.75 -6.38 18.11
C LEU A 24 -34.35 -6.09 19.50
N PHE A 25 -35.62 -6.48 19.71
CA PHE A 25 -36.18 -6.56 21.06
C PHE A 25 -35.84 -7.91 21.68
N SER A 26 -35.12 -7.84 22.80
CA SER A 26 -34.97 -8.87 23.82
C SER A 26 -36.34 -9.38 24.29
N GLY A 27 -36.52 -10.71 24.26
CA GLY A 27 -37.67 -11.40 24.84
C GLY A 27 -37.46 -11.58 26.34
N GLY A 28 -38.45 -11.14 27.12
CA GLY A 28 -38.31 -10.81 28.53
C GLY A 28 -38.56 -11.92 29.56
N LEU A 29 -38.26 -11.44 30.78
CA LEU A 29 -38.59 -11.85 32.13
C LEU A 29 -39.97 -12.49 32.37
N GLU A 30 -40.01 -13.51 33.22
CA GLU A 30 -41.06 -13.66 34.24
C GLU A 30 -40.52 -13.18 35.59
N GLY A 31 -41.25 -12.29 36.25
CA GLY A 31 -40.93 -11.76 37.58
C GLY A 31 -41.91 -12.23 38.64
N ILE A 32 -41.43 -12.30 39.89
CA ILE A 32 -42.25 -12.15 41.11
C ILE A 32 -41.47 -11.30 42.14
N ILE A 33 -41.65 -9.98 42.05
CA ILE A 33 -42.23 -9.08 43.08
C ILE A 33 -41.85 -9.27 44.58
N VAL A 34 -41.04 -8.28 45.05
CA VAL A 34 -40.91 -7.56 46.37
C VAL A 34 -40.54 -8.33 47.65
N ASN A 35 -39.74 -7.78 48.57
CA ASN A 35 -39.71 -6.38 49.04
C ASN A 35 -38.38 -5.99 49.70
N GLU A 36 -38.03 -4.70 49.56
CA GLU A 36 -37.03 -3.95 50.32
C GLU A 36 -37.22 -4.06 51.84
N LEU A 37 -36.11 -3.98 52.59
CA LEU A 37 -35.78 -2.81 53.42
C LEU A 37 -34.42 -3.00 54.12
N GLU A 38 -33.56 -2.00 53.95
CA GLU A 38 -32.29 -1.83 54.65
C GLU A 38 -32.45 -1.80 56.18
N SER A 39 -31.44 -2.37 56.87
CA SER A 39 -30.69 -1.89 58.05
C SER A 39 -31.42 -1.05 59.12
N PRO A 40 -31.14 -1.19 60.45
CA PRO A 40 -29.77 -0.92 60.91
C PRO A 40 -29.31 -1.45 62.32
N ILE A 41 -28.01 -1.27 62.58
CA ILE A 41 -27.36 -0.95 63.89
C ILE A 41 -27.33 -1.98 65.05
N ALA A 42 -26.10 -2.43 65.32
CA ALA A 42 -25.32 -2.45 66.57
C ALA A 42 -25.79 -3.16 67.88
N THR A 43 -24.84 -3.97 68.36
CA THR A 43 -24.27 -4.06 69.74
C THR A 43 -24.89 -4.93 70.85
N TYR A 44 -23.97 -5.64 71.53
CA TYR A 44 -24.00 -6.35 72.84
C TYR A 44 -24.76 -7.70 72.86
N VAL A 45 -24.37 -8.79 73.55
CA VAL A 45 -23.67 -8.99 74.83
C VAL A 45 -22.95 -10.37 74.80
N ASP A 46 -21.83 -10.43 75.51
CA ASP A 46 -20.99 -11.56 75.90
C ASP A 46 -21.66 -12.46 76.99
N ILE A 47 -21.76 -13.79 76.79
CA ILE A 47 -21.93 -14.79 77.89
C ILE A 47 -21.23 -16.12 77.52
N ASP A 48 -20.05 -16.30 78.11
CA ASP A 48 -19.47 -17.50 78.74
C ASP A 48 -20.26 -18.83 78.70
N SER A 49 -19.63 -19.92 78.23
CA SER A 49 -19.44 -21.15 79.04
C SER A 49 -18.76 -22.29 78.28
N THR A 50 -17.50 -22.53 78.68
CA THR A 50 -16.86 -23.83 78.94
C THR A 50 -17.35 -25.10 78.23
N LYS A 51 -16.42 -25.77 77.51
CA LYS A 51 -15.97 -27.16 77.76
C LYS A 51 -14.92 -27.56 76.71
N ASP A 52 -13.66 -27.69 77.08
CA ASP A 52 -13.03 -28.87 77.71
C ASP A 52 -12.54 -29.88 76.66
N THR A 53 -11.20 -29.94 76.57
CA THR A 53 -10.34 -31.07 76.20
C THR A 53 -10.52 -31.77 74.85
N THR A 54 -9.50 -31.70 74.00
CA THR A 54 -8.49 -32.77 73.92
C THR A 54 -7.28 -32.38 73.07
N SER A 55 -6.13 -32.81 73.54
CA SER A 55 -4.79 -32.74 72.97
C SER A 55 -4.68 -33.27 71.54
N THR A 56 -3.81 -32.69 70.71
CA THR A 56 -2.59 -33.37 70.24
C THR A 56 -1.67 -32.44 69.43
N GLN A 57 -0.44 -32.36 69.94
CA GLN A 57 0.84 -32.20 69.25
C GLN A 57 0.86 -31.54 67.86
N GLN A 58 1.38 -30.31 67.90
CA GLN A 58 1.99 -29.58 66.81
C GLN A 58 3.25 -30.34 66.34
N GLU A 59 3.12 -31.11 65.24
CA GLU A 59 4.26 -31.43 64.40
C GLU A 59 4.55 -30.22 63.52
N THR A 60 5.64 -29.53 63.85
CA THR A 60 6.27 -28.54 63.00
C THR A 60 6.96 -29.30 61.86
N SER A 61 6.22 -29.59 60.78
CA SER A 61 6.86 -29.86 59.49
C SER A 61 7.33 -28.52 58.94
N ILE A 62 8.60 -28.19 59.16
CA ILE A 62 9.29 -27.21 58.34
C ILE A 62 9.47 -27.91 56.99
N ALA A 63 8.41 -27.86 56.16
CA ALA A 63 8.62 -28.00 54.74
C ALA A 63 9.56 -26.85 54.38
N SER A 64 10.78 -27.19 53.96
CA SER A 64 11.56 -26.29 53.13
C SER A 64 10.61 -25.78 52.06
N ALA A 65 10.27 -24.49 52.09
CA ALA A 65 9.69 -23.87 50.91
C ALA A 65 10.70 -24.16 49.81
N ALA A 66 10.31 -24.99 48.84
CA ALA A 66 11.07 -25.06 47.60
C ALA A 66 11.05 -23.62 47.08
N GLU A 67 12.24 -23.10 46.78
CA GLU A 67 12.38 -21.81 46.12
C GLU A 67 11.54 -21.89 44.84
N VAL A 68 10.48 -21.08 44.76
CA VAL A 68 9.63 -21.03 43.57
C VAL A 68 10.45 -20.29 42.54
N ILE A 69 10.82 -20.99 41.46
CA ILE A 69 11.62 -20.44 40.38
C ILE A 69 10.63 -20.01 39.30
N SER A 70 10.59 -18.72 38.97
CA SER A 70 9.73 -18.23 37.90
C SER A 70 10.14 -18.82 36.56
N GLN A 71 9.18 -19.19 35.71
CA GLN A 71 9.41 -19.65 34.35
C GLN A 71 9.09 -18.49 33.39
N GLU A 72 10.10 -18.01 32.68
CA GLU A 72 9.99 -16.84 31.83
C GLU A 72 10.53 -17.15 30.44
N ILE A 73 9.84 -16.65 29.40
CA ILE A 73 10.34 -16.69 28.03
C ILE A 73 10.61 -15.28 27.53
N VAL A 74 11.80 -15.05 26.99
CA VAL A 74 12.18 -13.79 26.34
C VAL A 74 12.19 -14.01 24.84
N PHE A 75 11.28 -13.34 24.14
CA PHE A 75 11.31 -13.19 22.71
C PHE A 75 12.15 -11.97 22.36
N ILE A 76 13.18 -12.14 21.55
CA ILE A 76 14.04 -11.05 21.08
C ILE A 76 13.97 -11.01 19.57
N ASP A 77 13.57 -9.86 19.03
CA ASP A 77 13.61 -9.64 17.60
C ASP A 77 15.07 -9.57 17.12
N THR A 78 15.39 -10.35 16.08
CA THR A 78 16.73 -10.32 15.48
C THR A 78 17.01 -9.03 14.71
N GLY A 79 15.97 -8.22 14.51
CA GLY A 79 16.07 -6.88 14.03
C GLY A 79 16.41 -5.83 15.11
N VAL A 80 16.75 -6.26 16.33
CA VAL A 80 17.32 -5.37 17.34
C VAL A 80 18.82 -5.26 17.14
N GLU A 81 19.37 -4.04 17.08
CA GLU A 81 20.81 -3.83 16.93
C GLU A 81 21.59 -4.57 18.03
N ASP A 82 22.67 -5.27 17.66
CA ASP A 82 23.53 -6.03 18.58
C ASP A 82 22.74 -6.90 19.59
N TYR A 83 21.61 -7.49 19.16
CA TYR A 83 20.77 -8.31 20.02
C TYR A 83 21.53 -9.48 20.66
N GLN A 84 22.65 -9.93 20.09
CA GLN A 84 23.48 -10.98 20.69
C GLN A 84 24.06 -10.56 22.04
N THR A 85 24.43 -9.28 22.20
CA THR A 85 24.87 -8.74 23.49
C THR A 85 23.74 -8.82 24.53
N LEU A 86 22.49 -8.48 24.14
CA LEU A 86 21.33 -8.63 25.01
C LEU A 86 21.09 -10.10 25.39
N VAL A 87 21.15 -11.02 24.42
CA VAL A 87 21.01 -12.47 24.66
C VAL A 87 22.07 -12.97 25.63
N ASP A 88 23.33 -12.66 25.38
CA ASP A 88 24.46 -13.09 26.20
C ASP A 88 24.33 -12.54 27.62
N ASP A 89 23.96 -11.26 27.78
CA ASP A 89 23.78 -10.64 29.08
C ASP A 89 22.60 -11.21 29.85
N ILE A 90 21.45 -11.43 29.22
CA ILE A 90 20.26 -12.02 29.85
C ILE A 90 20.57 -13.43 30.36
N LEU A 91 21.25 -14.25 29.55
CA LEU A 91 21.60 -15.62 29.93
C LEU A 91 22.69 -15.67 31.00
N ASN A 92 23.69 -14.78 30.94
CA ASN A 92 24.82 -14.76 31.87
C ASN A 92 24.49 -14.08 33.22
N ASN A 93 23.51 -13.17 33.25
CA ASN A 93 23.03 -12.52 34.47
C ASN A 93 21.74 -13.15 35.03
N SER A 94 21.47 -14.41 34.67
CA SER A 94 20.30 -15.15 35.16
C SER A 94 20.33 -15.28 36.69
N ASP A 95 19.36 -14.64 37.35
CA ASP A 95 19.10 -14.80 38.77
C ASP A 95 18.69 -16.26 39.03
N THR A 96 19.24 -16.89 40.07
CA THR A 96 18.87 -18.25 40.47
C THR A 96 17.39 -18.40 40.86
N SER A 97 16.67 -17.30 41.07
CA SER A 97 15.22 -17.29 41.31
C SER A 97 14.37 -17.36 40.04
N ARG A 98 14.96 -17.30 38.84
CA ARG A 98 14.25 -17.30 37.55
C ARG A 98 14.85 -18.31 36.59
N ASN A 99 14.02 -18.94 35.78
CA ASN A 99 14.42 -19.78 34.66
C ASN A 99 14.02 -19.09 33.37
N ILE A 100 15.00 -18.56 32.64
CA ILE A 100 14.80 -17.77 31.43
C ILE A 100 15.13 -18.63 30.20
N GLU A 101 14.16 -18.78 29.31
CA GLU A 101 14.35 -19.31 27.95
C GLU A 101 14.34 -18.14 26.95
N VAL A 102 15.30 -18.11 26.01
CA VAL A 102 15.37 -17.08 24.98
C VAL A 102 14.98 -17.67 23.62
N VAL A 103 14.06 -17.00 22.92
CA VAL A 103 13.59 -17.34 21.59
C VAL A 103 13.80 -16.16 20.66
N LEU A 104 14.44 -16.40 19.51
CA LEU A 104 14.71 -15.35 18.53
C LEU A 104 13.57 -15.26 17.51
N LEU A 105 13.11 -14.04 17.23
CA LEU A 105 12.17 -13.76 16.15
C LEU A 105 12.97 -13.33 14.92
N ASN A 106 13.13 -14.23 13.94
CA ASN A 106 13.92 -13.90 12.76
C ASN A 106 13.16 -12.91 11.87
N SER A 107 13.87 -11.92 11.30
CA SER A 107 13.31 -10.86 10.45
C SER A 107 12.62 -11.35 9.17
N ASN A 108 12.72 -12.64 8.83
CA ASN A 108 12.07 -13.27 7.69
C ASN A 108 10.89 -14.19 8.07
N GLU A 109 10.53 -14.28 9.35
CA GLU A 109 9.46 -15.13 9.88
C GLU A 109 8.34 -14.27 10.47
N ASN A 110 7.11 -14.78 10.42
CA ASN A 110 6.00 -14.13 11.11
C ASN A 110 6.18 -14.35 12.62
N GLY A 111 6.55 -13.30 13.36
CA GLY A 111 6.82 -13.40 14.79
C GLY A 111 5.59 -13.76 15.64
N ILE A 112 4.37 -13.37 15.22
CA ILE A 112 3.13 -13.79 15.90
C ILE A 112 2.97 -15.31 15.80
N ASP A 113 3.28 -15.91 14.64
CA ASP A 113 3.25 -17.38 14.47
C ASP A 113 4.33 -18.07 15.31
N VAL A 114 5.54 -17.51 15.36
CA VAL A 114 6.66 -18.05 16.16
C VAL A 114 6.30 -18.04 17.66
N ILE A 115 5.81 -16.91 18.18
CA ILE A 115 5.36 -16.79 19.57
C ILE A 115 4.22 -17.80 19.83
N SER A 116 3.20 -17.81 18.97
CA SER A 116 2.05 -18.73 19.12
C SER A 116 2.47 -20.20 19.18
N SER A 117 3.39 -20.61 18.31
CA SER A 117 3.88 -21.99 18.28
C SER A 117 4.75 -22.34 19.50
N THR A 118 5.55 -21.39 19.98
CA THR A 118 6.38 -21.54 21.19
C THR A 118 5.52 -21.73 22.43
N LEU A 119 4.43 -20.95 22.54
CA LEU A 119 3.56 -20.92 23.71
C LEU A 119 2.54 -22.08 23.73
N GLN A 120 2.25 -22.71 22.59
CA GLN A 120 1.22 -23.74 22.46
C GLN A 120 1.40 -24.94 23.40
N ASP A 121 2.65 -25.30 23.73
CA ASP A 121 3.00 -26.45 24.56
C ASP A 121 3.36 -26.08 26.01
N ARG A 122 3.10 -24.83 26.43
CA ARG A 122 3.39 -24.30 27.77
C ARG A 122 2.10 -24.17 28.59
N ASN A 123 2.21 -24.16 29.92
CA ASN A 123 1.10 -23.90 30.85
C ASN A 123 1.57 -23.49 32.26
N ASP A 124 2.83 -23.09 32.37
CA ASP A 124 3.57 -22.91 33.60
C ASP A 124 4.41 -21.63 33.58
N LEU A 125 4.15 -20.73 32.63
CA LEU A 125 4.88 -19.46 32.53
C LEU A 125 4.32 -18.45 33.51
N ASP A 126 5.22 -17.81 34.26
CA ASP A 126 4.92 -16.63 35.06
C ASP A 126 4.97 -15.37 34.20
N ALA A 127 5.84 -15.33 33.18
CA ALA A 127 5.91 -14.18 32.28
C ALA A 127 6.43 -14.49 30.88
N ILE A 128 6.08 -13.63 29.94
CA ILE A 128 6.83 -13.46 28.70
C ILE A 128 7.37 -12.03 28.59
N HIS A 129 8.55 -11.92 28.02
CA HIS A 129 9.17 -10.66 27.66
C HIS A 129 9.30 -10.58 26.14
N ILE A 130 9.08 -9.41 25.57
CA ILE A 130 9.28 -9.14 24.15
C ILE A 130 10.22 -7.95 24.07
N ILE A 131 11.40 -8.15 23.48
CA ILE A 131 12.33 -7.06 23.15
C ILE A 131 12.27 -6.88 21.64
N SER A 132 11.75 -5.74 21.22
CA SER A 132 11.68 -5.37 19.80
C SER A 132 11.52 -3.88 19.65
N HIS A 133 11.69 -3.40 18.44
CA HIS A 133 11.39 -2.01 18.13
C HIS A 133 9.89 -1.77 17.99
N SER A 134 9.47 -0.56 18.34
CA SER A 134 8.08 -0.16 18.28
C SER A 134 7.93 1.33 17.99
N ASP A 135 6.69 1.68 17.68
CA ASP A 135 6.17 3.03 17.64
C ASP A 135 4.79 3.02 18.31
N ASP A 136 4.17 4.19 18.51
CA ASP A 136 2.87 4.29 19.16
C ASP A 136 1.81 3.39 18.48
N GLY A 137 1.32 2.40 19.21
CA GLY A 137 0.31 1.45 18.70
C GLY A 137 0.81 0.37 17.74
N THR A 138 2.12 0.13 17.64
CA THR A 138 2.67 -0.98 16.84
C THR A 138 4.00 -1.51 17.38
N VAL A 139 4.15 -2.83 17.46
CA VAL A 139 5.44 -3.48 17.80
C VAL A 139 5.86 -4.44 16.68
N GLN A 140 7.13 -4.39 16.27
CA GLN A 140 7.66 -5.27 15.24
C GLN A 140 7.92 -6.68 15.81
N LEU A 141 7.60 -7.73 15.06
CA LEU A 141 7.81 -9.13 15.44
C LEU A 141 8.22 -9.95 14.20
N GLY A 142 9.51 -10.07 13.94
CA GLY A 142 10.09 -10.69 12.75
C GLY A 142 9.74 -9.89 11.49
N ASN A 143 8.93 -10.45 10.59
CA ASN A 143 8.42 -9.77 9.40
C ASN A 143 6.97 -9.28 9.50
N THR A 144 6.36 -9.37 10.67
CA THR A 144 5.00 -8.86 10.94
C THR A 144 5.06 -7.80 12.02
N SER A 145 4.07 -6.91 12.05
CA SER A 145 3.89 -5.98 13.17
C SER A 145 2.61 -6.36 13.92
N LEU A 146 2.64 -6.30 15.25
CA LEU A 146 1.46 -6.39 16.09
C LEU A 146 0.91 -4.98 16.32
N ASN A 147 -0.26 -4.71 15.76
CA ASN A 147 -1.00 -3.45 15.87
C ASN A 147 -2.51 -3.76 15.96
N ALA A 148 -3.36 -2.73 15.96
CA ALA A 148 -4.81 -2.92 16.11
C ALA A 148 -5.42 -3.84 15.03
N ASP A 149 -4.99 -3.72 13.77
CA ASP A 149 -5.51 -4.51 12.66
C ASP A 149 -4.99 -5.96 12.74
N THR A 150 -3.69 -6.16 12.94
CA THR A 150 -3.11 -7.51 13.00
C THR A 150 -3.49 -8.25 14.27
N LEU A 151 -3.74 -7.57 15.38
CA LEU A 151 -4.34 -8.15 16.59
C LEU A 151 -5.76 -8.68 16.30
N ALA A 152 -6.56 -7.91 15.55
CA ALA A 152 -7.91 -8.33 15.17
C ALA A 152 -7.88 -9.53 14.20
N ASP A 153 -6.99 -9.50 13.20
CA ASP A 153 -6.82 -10.58 12.22
C ASP A 153 -6.29 -11.88 12.86
N ASN A 154 -5.45 -11.78 13.89
CA ASN A 154 -4.83 -12.91 14.58
C ASN A 154 -5.46 -13.21 15.95
N ASN A 155 -6.64 -12.66 16.24
CA ASN A 155 -7.30 -12.72 17.55
C ASN A 155 -7.31 -14.12 18.17
N LEU A 156 -7.70 -15.15 17.40
CA LEU A 156 -7.76 -16.52 17.92
C LEU A 156 -6.39 -17.08 18.29
N ALA A 157 -5.36 -16.80 17.50
CA ALA A 157 -4.00 -17.30 17.77
C ALA A 157 -3.42 -16.63 19.03
N ILE A 158 -3.59 -15.32 19.15
CA ILE A 158 -3.10 -14.53 20.28
C ILE A 158 -3.88 -14.87 21.56
N ALA A 159 -5.21 -15.03 21.49
CA ALA A 159 -6.01 -15.46 22.64
C ALA A 159 -5.58 -16.83 23.22
N LEU A 160 -4.99 -17.70 22.39
CA LEU A 160 -4.48 -18.99 22.86
C LEU A 160 -3.19 -18.88 23.68
N TRP A 161 -2.48 -17.75 23.61
CA TRP A 161 -1.30 -17.48 24.47
C TRP A 161 -1.69 -17.50 25.95
N ALA A 162 -2.94 -17.19 26.27
CA ALA A 162 -3.51 -17.29 27.63
C ALA A 162 -3.28 -18.66 28.28
N ASN A 163 -3.26 -19.74 27.50
CA ASN A 163 -3.10 -21.09 28.04
C ASN A 163 -1.66 -21.41 28.46
N SER A 164 -0.70 -20.56 28.09
CA SER A 164 0.72 -20.73 28.41
C SER A 164 1.09 -20.28 29.81
N PHE A 165 0.29 -19.37 30.38
CA PHE A 165 0.51 -18.78 31.70
C PHE A 165 -0.11 -19.62 32.82
N ASP A 166 0.43 -19.46 34.02
CA ASP A 166 -0.25 -19.87 35.24
C ASP A 166 -1.27 -18.79 35.71
N GLU A 167 -1.72 -18.85 36.97
CA GLU A 167 -2.70 -17.89 37.49
C GLU A 167 -1.97 -16.57 37.84
N ALA A 168 -2.08 -15.56 36.95
CA ALA A 168 -1.46 -14.22 36.98
C ALA A 168 -0.16 -14.05 36.15
N GLY A 169 -0.16 -14.53 34.90
CA GLY A 169 0.96 -14.29 33.99
C GLY A 169 1.10 -12.84 33.52
N ASP A 170 2.34 -12.40 33.37
CA ASP A 170 2.68 -11.05 32.87
C ASP A 170 3.24 -11.07 31.44
N ILE A 171 2.99 -10.00 30.70
CA ILE A 171 3.61 -9.70 29.41
C ILE A 171 4.32 -8.36 29.51
N LEU A 172 5.63 -8.35 29.27
CA LEU A 172 6.45 -7.15 29.32
C LEU A 172 7.01 -6.88 27.92
N ILE A 173 6.60 -5.78 27.30
CA ILE A 173 7.00 -5.40 25.94
C ILE A 173 7.96 -4.21 26.02
N TYR A 174 9.24 -4.46 25.76
CA TYR A 174 10.30 -3.47 25.67
C TYR A 174 10.40 -3.01 24.22
N GLY A 175 10.05 -1.75 23.96
CA GLY A 175 10.10 -1.10 22.66
C GLY A 175 9.71 0.36 22.81
N CYS A 176 10.31 1.25 22.02
CA CYS A 176 10.10 2.69 22.16
C CYS A 176 8.64 3.11 21.90
N ASN A 177 8.13 4.01 22.74
CA ASN A 177 6.90 4.78 22.55
C ASN A 177 5.63 3.93 22.33
N LEU A 178 5.65 2.63 22.61
CA LEU A 178 4.55 1.72 22.26
C LEU A 178 3.20 2.16 22.84
N ALA A 179 3.23 2.72 24.05
CA ALA A 179 2.07 3.25 24.78
C ALA A 179 2.13 4.78 24.97
N GLU A 180 2.82 5.53 24.09
CA GLU A 180 2.96 6.99 24.21
C GLU A 180 1.60 7.72 24.16
N THR A 181 0.66 7.23 23.35
CA THR A 181 -0.67 7.85 23.20
C THR A 181 -1.82 6.87 23.46
N GLU A 182 -3.06 7.38 23.45
CA GLU A 182 -4.29 6.58 23.60
C GLU A 182 -4.39 5.46 22.53
N VAL A 183 -3.71 5.60 21.37
CA VAL A 183 -3.64 4.55 20.35
C VAL A 183 -2.82 3.36 20.86
N GLY A 184 -1.61 3.61 21.35
CA GLY A 184 -0.75 2.63 22.00
C GLY A 184 -1.36 2.00 23.24
N GLU A 185 -1.86 2.83 24.16
CA GLU A 185 -2.56 2.36 25.37
C GLU A 185 -3.74 1.43 25.01
N SER A 186 -4.50 1.76 23.96
CA SER A 186 -5.61 0.90 23.51
C SER A 186 -5.11 -0.44 22.94
N LEU A 187 -3.96 -0.49 22.26
CA LEU A 187 -3.38 -1.75 21.80
C LEU A 187 -3.04 -2.64 23.01
N ILE A 188 -2.35 -2.09 24.00
CA ILE A 188 -1.96 -2.80 25.23
C ILE A 188 -3.20 -3.27 26.00
N GLY A 189 -4.21 -2.42 26.14
CA GLY A 189 -5.47 -2.77 26.77
C GLY A 189 -6.20 -3.92 26.08
N ASN A 190 -6.30 -3.87 24.74
CA ASN A 190 -6.93 -4.94 23.96
C ASN A 190 -6.14 -6.26 24.04
N LEU A 191 -4.81 -6.19 24.07
CA LEU A 191 -3.96 -7.37 24.21
C LEU A 191 -4.15 -8.03 25.60
N ALA A 192 -4.15 -7.23 26.66
CA ALA A 192 -4.39 -7.70 28.03
C ALA A 192 -5.77 -8.36 28.18
N GLU A 193 -6.82 -7.74 27.64
CA GLU A 193 -8.17 -8.30 27.64
C GLU A 193 -8.26 -9.61 26.84
N LEU A 194 -7.52 -9.71 25.74
CA LEU A 194 -7.56 -10.88 24.85
C LEU A 194 -6.87 -12.09 25.47
N ILE A 195 -5.73 -11.88 26.14
CA ILE A 195 -4.91 -12.93 26.74
C ILE A 195 -5.35 -13.22 28.18
N LEU A 196 -6.10 -12.30 28.82
CA LEU A 196 -6.43 -12.34 30.24
C LEU A 196 -5.17 -12.36 31.13
N ALA A 197 -4.16 -11.59 30.72
CA ALA A 197 -2.88 -11.41 31.37
C ALA A 197 -2.61 -9.93 31.60
N ASP A 198 -1.74 -9.62 32.55
CA ASP A 198 -1.32 -8.25 32.81
C ASP A 198 -0.22 -7.88 31.82
N VAL A 199 -0.28 -6.67 31.25
CA VAL A 199 0.63 -6.26 30.16
C VAL A 199 1.25 -4.91 30.51
N ALA A 200 2.57 -4.80 30.36
CA ALA A 200 3.30 -3.55 30.47
C ALA A 200 4.11 -3.25 29.21
N ALA A 201 4.24 -1.96 28.92
CA ALA A 201 4.94 -1.42 27.77
C ALA A 201 5.55 -0.06 28.12
N SER A 202 6.56 0.36 27.35
CA SER A 202 7.13 1.70 27.49
C SER A 202 6.25 2.74 26.77
N ASP A 203 6.17 3.94 27.35
CA ASP A 203 5.52 5.10 26.75
C ASP A 203 6.50 6.15 26.21
N ASP A 204 7.82 5.88 26.31
CA ASP A 204 8.89 6.73 25.82
C ASP A 204 10.04 5.92 25.17
N LEU A 205 11.22 6.52 24.99
CA LEU A 205 12.35 5.84 24.36
C LEU A 205 12.87 4.71 25.24
N THR A 206 12.83 3.48 24.75
CA THR A 206 13.44 2.31 25.41
C THR A 206 14.88 2.09 24.94
N GLY A 207 15.86 2.05 25.85
CA GLY A 207 17.24 1.70 25.56
C GLY A 207 18.27 2.44 26.42
N HIS A 208 19.39 2.85 25.81
CA HIS A 208 20.53 3.41 26.54
C HIS A 208 20.33 4.88 26.96
N ALA A 209 20.62 5.19 28.21
CA ALA A 209 20.41 6.51 28.83
C ALA A 209 21.13 7.68 28.14
N SER A 210 22.26 7.45 27.45
CA SER A 210 22.95 8.53 26.72
C SER A 210 22.22 8.99 25.45
N LEU A 211 21.33 8.15 24.92
CA LEU A 211 20.50 8.44 23.75
C LEU A 211 19.12 8.99 24.16
N GLY A 212 18.86 9.05 25.48
CA GLY A 212 17.64 9.61 26.04
C GLY A 212 16.58 8.58 26.42
N GLY A 213 16.87 7.28 26.25
CA GLY A 213 15.96 6.21 26.64
C GLY A 213 16.28 5.58 27.99
N ASP A 214 15.38 4.71 28.47
CA ASP A 214 15.63 3.83 29.61
C ASP A 214 14.96 2.46 29.41
N TRP A 215 14.93 1.59 30.43
CA TRP A 215 14.33 0.25 30.32
C TRP A 215 13.10 0.09 31.23
N VAL A 216 12.50 1.21 31.62
CA VAL A 216 11.29 1.24 32.43
C VAL A 216 10.09 1.02 31.50
N LEU A 217 9.06 0.38 32.05
CA LEU A 217 7.77 0.20 31.39
C LEU A 217 6.75 1.02 32.19
N GLU A 218 6.48 2.22 31.71
CA GLU A 218 5.71 3.27 32.40
C GLU A 218 4.21 2.95 32.40
N TYR A 219 3.76 2.31 31.32
CA TYR A 219 2.38 1.95 31.12
C TYR A 219 2.14 0.48 31.46
N SER A 220 1.09 0.22 32.24
CA SER A 220 0.66 -1.14 32.56
C SER A 220 -0.85 -1.25 32.60
N GLN A 221 -1.39 -2.26 31.93
CA GLN A 221 -2.76 -2.72 32.08
C GLN A 221 -2.74 -3.98 32.96
N GLY A 222 -3.01 -3.81 34.27
CA GLY A 222 -2.92 -4.91 35.24
C GLY A 222 -2.05 -4.56 36.45
N GLN A 223 -1.60 -5.59 37.19
CA GLN A 223 -0.54 -5.46 38.20
C GLN A 223 0.66 -6.31 37.77
N ILE A 224 1.80 -5.68 37.49
CA ILE A 224 3.00 -6.41 37.10
C ILE A 224 3.74 -6.88 38.34
N GLU A 225 3.80 -8.20 38.55
CA GLU A 225 4.58 -8.82 39.63
C GLU A 225 5.97 -9.28 39.17
N THR A 226 6.14 -9.46 37.86
CA THR A 226 7.39 -9.89 37.24
C THR A 226 8.47 -8.84 37.36
N ALA A 227 9.67 -9.28 37.73
CA ALA A 227 10.83 -8.40 37.82
C ALA A 227 11.29 -7.95 36.43
N ALA A 228 11.75 -6.71 36.32
CA ALA A 228 12.33 -6.18 35.09
C ALA A 228 13.43 -7.13 34.54
N LEU A 229 13.42 -7.32 33.22
CA LEU A 229 14.34 -8.23 32.55
C LEU A 229 15.75 -7.65 32.52
N ILE A 230 15.86 -6.38 32.14
CA ILE A 230 17.13 -5.67 31.96
C ILE A 230 17.55 -5.01 33.27
N ASN A 231 18.74 -5.37 33.74
CA ASN A 231 19.36 -4.74 34.91
C ASN A 231 20.26 -3.57 34.49
N GLN A 232 20.75 -2.78 35.45
CA GLN A 232 21.58 -1.61 35.15
C GLN A 232 22.89 -1.97 34.42
N ASP A 233 23.51 -3.10 34.73
CA ASP A 233 24.77 -3.51 34.09
C ASP A 233 24.56 -3.84 32.61
N THR A 234 23.41 -4.44 32.25
CA THR A 234 23.02 -4.68 30.85
C THR A 234 22.59 -3.38 30.16
N ALA A 235 21.82 -2.54 30.84
CA ALA A 235 21.39 -1.23 30.33
C ALA A 235 22.57 -0.30 30.04
N ASP A 236 23.68 -0.41 30.77
CA ASP A 236 24.91 0.37 30.56
C ASP A 236 25.83 -0.23 29.47
N GLN A 237 25.62 -1.50 29.09
CA GLN A 237 26.46 -2.21 28.11
C GLN A 237 25.90 -2.17 26.69
N TRP A 238 24.59 -2.31 26.55
CA TRP A 238 23.92 -2.21 25.26
C TRP A 238 23.66 -0.74 24.91
N HIS A 239 24.19 -0.27 23.79
CA HIS A 239 24.28 1.14 23.42
C HIS A 239 23.33 1.53 22.26
N GLY A 240 22.09 1.03 22.26
CA GLY A 240 21.08 1.35 21.25
C GLY A 240 19.80 1.97 21.84
N LEU A 241 18.82 2.18 20.98
CA LEU A 241 17.42 2.50 21.29
C LEU A 241 16.54 1.54 20.48
N LEU A 242 15.36 1.20 20.99
CA LEU A 242 14.42 0.33 20.30
C LEU A 242 13.47 1.14 19.39
N ALA A 243 13.99 2.10 18.62
CA ALA A 243 13.21 3.10 17.87
C ALA A 243 13.48 3.03 16.36
N PRO A 244 12.44 2.94 15.51
CA PRO A 244 12.62 2.85 14.06
C PRO A 244 13.15 4.13 13.42
N PRO A 245 13.70 4.05 12.20
CA PRO A 245 14.09 5.22 11.44
C PRO A 245 12.85 6.05 11.08
N VAL A 246 12.98 7.36 11.15
CA VAL A 246 11.88 8.32 10.95
C VAL A 246 12.17 9.23 9.77
N ILE A 247 11.15 9.44 8.93
CA ILE A 247 11.14 10.45 7.87
C ILE A 247 10.10 11.52 8.21
N THR A 248 10.55 12.73 8.55
CA THR A 248 9.64 13.84 8.82
C THR A 248 9.37 14.69 7.58
N ASN A 249 8.23 15.39 7.56
CA ASN A 249 7.79 16.32 6.51
C ASN A 249 7.55 15.73 5.12
N LEU A 250 7.63 14.41 4.93
CA LEU A 250 7.31 13.78 3.64
C LEU A 250 5.83 13.42 3.49
N ALA A 251 5.22 12.87 4.56
CA ALA A 251 3.85 12.39 4.49
C ALA A 251 2.86 13.52 4.19
N GLY A 252 2.03 13.31 3.17
CA GLY A 252 1.01 14.27 2.72
C GLY A 252 1.47 15.21 1.62
N ASP A 253 2.70 15.10 1.12
CA ASP A 253 3.15 15.88 -0.03
C ASP A 253 2.31 15.61 -1.28
N GLU A 254 2.07 16.65 -2.08
CA GLU A 254 1.27 16.57 -3.30
C GLU A 254 2.04 17.11 -4.52
N LEU A 255 2.44 16.21 -5.41
CA LEU A 255 3.00 16.55 -6.73
C LEU A 255 1.88 16.70 -7.76
N ALA A 256 1.88 17.80 -8.51
CA ALA A 256 1.08 17.94 -9.73
C ALA A 256 1.92 17.52 -10.94
N TYR A 257 1.50 16.47 -11.65
CA TYR A 257 2.17 15.95 -12.84
C TYR A 257 1.33 16.18 -14.09
N THR A 258 1.97 16.71 -15.14
CA THR A 258 1.32 16.92 -16.43
C THR A 258 1.84 15.88 -17.44
N GLU A 259 0.92 15.28 -18.19
CA GLU A 259 1.25 14.39 -19.31
C GLU A 259 2.35 14.96 -20.23
N GLY A 260 3.29 14.10 -20.60
CA GLY A 260 4.45 14.47 -21.41
C GLY A 260 5.57 15.20 -20.66
N ASP A 261 5.41 15.50 -19.37
CA ASP A 261 6.52 15.93 -18.53
C ASP A 261 7.62 14.85 -18.48
N ARG A 262 8.85 15.27 -18.19
CA ARG A 262 9.93 14.35 -17.85
C ARG A 262 9.78 13.94 -16.39
N ALA A 263 10.56 12.96 -15.93
CA ALA A 263 10.65 12.63 -14.51
C ALA A 263 10.76 13.87 -13.60
N VAL A 264 9.84 13.97 -12.63
CA VAL A 264 9.73 15.07 -11.65
C VAL A 264 9.90 14.52 -10.24
N VAL A 265 10.60 15.25 -9.38
CA VAL A 265 10.81 14.87 -7.96
C VAL A 265 9.46 14.86 -7.21
N ILE A 266 9.25 13.83 -6.38
CA ILE A 266 8.01 13.58 -5.65
C ILE A 266 7.91 14.41 -4.37
N GLU A 267 9.02 14.55 -3.63
CA GLU A 267 9.06 15.41 -2.44
C GLU A 267 8.69 16.83 -2.84
N GLN A 268 7.77 17.44 -2.09
CA GLN A 268 7.28 18.78 -2.32
C GLN A 268 7.03 19.48 -0.99
N GLY A 269 7.69 20.62 -0.76
CA GLY A 269 7.29 21.52 0.31
C GLY A 269 8.45 21.88 1.22
N SER A 270 8.43 21.37 2.46
CA SER A 270 9.49 21.62 3.42
C SER A 270 10.46 20.46 3.40
N ASP A 271 11.76 20.77 3.36
CA ASP A 271 12.82 19.76 3.39
C ASP A 271 12.55 18.70 4.45
N ILE A 272 12.65 17.44 4.03
CA ILE A 272 12.49 16.29 4.91
C ILE A 272 13.64 16.25 5.93
N VAL A 273 13.45 15.51 7.01
CA VAL A 273 14.55 15.12 7.88
C VAL A 273 14.47 13.62 8.11
N VAL A 274 15.56 12.94 7.80
CA VAL A 274 15.75 11.52 8.13
C VAL A 274 16.54 11.45 9.43
N THR A 275 16.01 10.72 10.41
CA THR A 275 16.71 10.42 11.66
C THR A 275 16.63 8.95 11.97
N ASP A 276 17.70 8.46 12.56
CA ASP A 276 17.84 7.13 13.10
C ASP A 276 18.55 7.31 14.44
N ALA A 277 17.96 6.77 15.51
CA ALA A 277 18.31 7.16 16.87
C ALA A 277 19.41 6.27 17.47
N ASP A 278 19.53 5.05 16.96
CA ASP A 278 20.44 4.01 17.38
C ASP A 278 21.46 3.67 16.30
N SER A 279 21.11 3.75 15.02
CA SER A 279 22.06 3.47 13.94
C SER A 279 22.76 4.71 13.35
N ALA A 280 24.06 4.58 13.12
CA ALA A 280 24.89 5.65 12.55
C ALA A 280 24.85 5.69 11.01
N ASP A 281 24.47 4.57 10.39
CA ASP A 281 24.30 4.40 8.95
C ASP A 281 23.19 3.39 8.66
N PHE A 282 22.78 3.29 7.39
CA PHE A 282 21.71 2.42 6.94
C PHE A 282 22.25 1.15 6.27
N ASN A 283 23.41 0.63 6.70
CA ASN A 283 24.08 -0.47 6.00
C ASN A 283 23.19 -1.72 5.93
N THR A 284 23.10 -2.34 4.75
CA THR A 284 22.19 -3.48 4.47
C THR A 284 20.70 -3.16 4.52
N GLY A 285 20.34 -1.96 4.95
CA GLY A 285 19.00 -1.43 4.93
C GLY A 285 18.46 -1.17 3.53
N THR A 286 17.19 -0.79 3.46
CA THR A 286 16.53 -0.49 2.19
C THR A 286 15.63 0.74 2.26
N LEU A 287 15.59 1.50 1.18
CA LEU A 287 14.47 2.40 0.90
C LEU A 287 13.59 1.75 -0.17
N THR A 288 12.35 1.43 0.18
CA THR A 288 11.35 0.93 -0.75
C THR A 288 10.36 2.04 -1.08
N VAL A 289 10.21 2.35 -2.37
CA VAL A 289 9.21 3.30 -2.88
C VAL A 289 8.25 2.55 -3.80
N SER A 290 6.96 2.57 -3.45
CA SER A 290 5.93 1.78 -4.11
C SER A 290 4.68 2.61 -4.43
N PHE A 291 3.84 2.10 -5.33
CA PHE A 291 2.51 2.65 -5.54
C PHE A 291 1.49 1.91 -4.65
N ALA A 292 1.07 2.53 -3.55
CA ALA A 292 0.06 1.96 -2.66
C ALA A 292 -1.34 1.98 -3.28
N ALA A 293 -1.64 2.93 -4.16
CA ALA A 293 -2.92 3.01 -4.86
C ALA A 293 -2.86 3.84 -6.16
N GLY A 294 -3.78 3.52 -7.08
CA GLY A 294 -4.12 4.37 -8.22
C GLY A 294 -3.19 4.31 -9.42
N SER A 295 -2.10 3.52 -9.38
CA SER A 295 -1.13 3.39 -10.47
C SER A 295 -1.67 2.69 -11.72
N ASP A 296 -1.08 3.06 -12.85
CA ASP A 296 -1.07 2.29 -14.09
C ASP A 296 0.33 1.72 -14.27
N SER A 297 0.47 0.41 -14.10
CA SER A 297 1.78 -0.27 -14.14
C SER A 297 2.45 -0.24 -15.51
N THR A 298 1.73 0.10 -16.59
CA THR A 298 2.31 0.18 -17.93
C THR A 298 2.86 1.56 -18.27
N GLU A 299 2.39 2.59 -17.56
CA GLU A 299 2.72 3.98 -17.82
C GLU A 299 3.62 4.57 -16.74
N ASP A 300 3.37 4.23 -15.47
CA ASP A 300 3.96 4.88 -14.32
C ASP A 300 5.34 4.31 -13.95
N ILE A 301 6.31 5.21 -13.74
CA ILE A 301 7.68 4.90 -13.37
C ILE A 301 8.08 5.72 -12.13
N LEU A 302 8.71 5.03 -11.18
CA LEU A 302 9.49 5.60 -10.09
C LEU A 302 10.98 5.54 -10.46
N GLY A 303 11.71 6.62 -10.19
CA GLY A 303 13.12 6.73 -10.56
C GLY A 303 13.93 7.58 -9.58
N ILE A 304 15.21 7.78 -9.91
CA ILE A 304 16.14 8.58 -9.10
C ILE A 304 16.73 9.68 -9.99
N HIS A 305 16.59 10.94 -9.54
CA HIS A 305 17.15 12.10 -10.23
C HIS A 305 18.68 12.14 -10.11
N ASN A 306 19.36 11.99 -11.24
CA ASN A 306 20.82 12.09 -11.32
C ASN A 306 21.28 13.55 -11.46
N GLN A 307 21.69 14.16 -10.35
CA GLN A 307 22.16 15.54 -10.28
C GLN A 307 23.64 15.70 -10.65
N GLY A 308 24.44 14.65 -10.47
CA GLY A 308 25.89 14.62 -10.72
C GLY A 308 26.71 14.35 -9.46
N TYR A 309 28.05 14.44 -9.57
CA TYR A 309 29.00 13.99 -8.53
C TYR A 309 29.47 15.09 -7.57
N GLY A 310 28.82 16.26 -7.54
CA GLY A 310 29.18 17.35 -6.64
C GLY A 310 28.86 17.05 -5.18
N ALA A 311 29.44 17.80 -4.25
CA ALA A 311 29.13 17.67 -2.83
C ALA A 311 27.63 17.91 -2.59
N GLY A 312 26.99 17.04 -1.80
CA GLY A 312 25.56 17.10 -1.52
C GLY A 312 24.65 16.60 -2.66
N GLN A 313 25.20 16.08 -3.75
CA GLN A 313 24.41 15.65 -4.91
C GLN A 313 24.23 14.14 -4.96
N ILE A 314 23.07 13.71 -5.47
CA ILE A 314 22.80 12.32 -5.84
C ILE A 314 23.25 12.06 -7.27
N SER A 315 23.92 10.92 -7.47
CA SER A 315 24.39 10.45 -8.77
C SER A 315 24.07 8.99 -9.01
N ILE A 316 23.80 8.67 -10.28
CA ILE A 316 23.55 7.31 -10.73
C ILE A 316 24.66 6.86 -11.70
N ALA A 317 25.22 5.67 -11.45
CA ALA A 317 26.21 5.03 -12.31
C ALA A 317 25.91 3.53 -12.47
N GLY A 318 25.33 3.15 -13.62
CA GLY A 318 24.77 1.81 -13.78
C GLY A 318 23.62 1.61 -12.79
N TRP A 319 23.71 0.59 -11.95
CA TRP A 319 22.77 0.32 -10.86
C TRP A 319 23.19 0.93 -9.51
N GLY A 320 24.31 1.66 -9.47
CA GLY A 320 24.83 2.26 -8.25
C GLY A 320 24.27 3.66 -8.00
N VAL A 321 23.96 3.94 -6.74
CA VAL A 321 23.55 5.26 -6.24
C VAL A 321 24.69 5.83 -5.38
N ALA A 322 25.07 7.08 -5.63
CA ALA A 322 26.15 7.75 -4.92
C ALA A 322 25.73 9.14 -4.42
N TYR A 323 26.18 9.50 -3.22
CA TYR A 323 26.02 10.82 -2.61
C TYR A 323 27.38 11.51 -2.48
N GLY A 324 27.51 12.74 -3.01
CA GLY A 324 28.80 13.45 -2.98
C GLY A 324 29.92 12.75 -3.75
N GLY A 325 29.58 11.81 -4.64
CA GLY A 325 30.52 10.95 -5.35
C GLY A 325 30.93 9.66 -4.63
N THR A 326 30.45 9.43 -3.41
CA THR A 326 30.65 8.17 -2.66
C THR A 326 29.47 7.24 -2.90
N LEU A 327 29.73 5.97 -3.23
CA LEU A 327 28.69 4.96 -3.45
C LEU A 327 27.97 4.64 -2.11
N ILE A 328 26.68 4.89 -2.04
CA ILE A 328 25.85 4.65 -0.84
C ILE A 328 24.95 3.41 -0.98
N GLY A 329 24.75 2.90 -2.19
CA GLY A 329 23.90 1.75 -2.41
C GLY A 329 23.75 1.35 -3.87
N SER A 330 22.79 0.45 -4.11
CA SER A 330 22.33 0.07 -5.45
C SER A 330 20.82 0.08 -5.50
N PHE A 331 20.23 0.28 -6.68
CA PHE A 331 18.79 0.29 -6.86
C PHE A 331 18.34 -0.72 -7.91
N GLU A 332 17.10 -1.19 -7.78
CA GLU A 332 16.39 -2.01 -8.76
C GLU A 332 14.89 -1.65 -8.81
N GLY A 333 14.21 -2.13 -9.85
CA GLY A 333 12.77 -1.92 -10.04
C GLY A 333 12.37 -0.48 -10.39
N GLY A 334 11.16 -0.08 -9.98
CA GLY A 334 10.56 1.23 -10.25
C GLY A 334 9.77 1.34 -11.56
N ALA A 335 9.62 0.27 -12.33
CA ALA A 335 8.86 0.29 -13.58
C ALA A 335 8.08 -1.02 -13.76
N ASN A 336 7.09 -1.04 -14.66
CA ASN A 336 6.24 -2.21 -14.92
C ASN A 336 5.42 -2.69 -13.71
N GLY A 337 5.19 -1.81 -12.74
CA GLY A 337 4.53 -2.13 -11.47
C GLY A 337 5.45 -2.74 -10.41
N ASP A 338 6.75 -2.89 -10.68
CA ASP A 338 7.72 -3.28 -9.66
C ASP A 338 8.09 -2.05 -8.80
N ASP A 339 8.22 -2.26 -7.49
CA ASP A 339 8.65 -1.22 -6.55
C ASP A 339 10.08 -0.75 -6.86
N LEU A 340 10.37 0.52 -6.59
CA LEU A 340 11.74 1.03 -6.61
C LEU A 340 12.39 0.70 -5.28
N VAL A 341 13.35 -0.21 -5.28
CA VAL A 341 14.05 -0.65 -4.07
C VAL A 341 15.51 -0.21 -4.15
N ILE A 342 15.97 0.54 -3.16
CA ILE A 342 17.37 0.94 -2.99
C ILE A 342 17.93 0.18 -1.80
N THR A 343 18.92 -0.68 -2.02
CA THR A 343 19.69 -1.36 -0.97
C THR A 343 20.93 -0.55 -0.63
N PHE A 344 21.08 -0.22 0.64
CA PHE A 344 22.14 0.63 1.17
C PHE A 344 23.39 -0.16 1.56
N ASN A 345 24.51 0.55 1.66
CA ASN A 345 25.77 0.07 2.21
C ASN A 345 26.25 1.01 3.33
N ALA A 346 27.34 0.65 4.02
CA ALA A 346 27.93 1.40 5.15
C ALA A 346 28.41 2.84 4.87
N ASN A 347 28.17 3.41 3.69
CA ASN A 347 28.37 4.84 3.43
C ASN A 347 27.05 5.63 3.39
N ALA A 348 25.89 4.96 3.53
CA ALA A 348 24.59 5.60 3.55
C ALA A 348 24.31 6.12 4.97
N ASP A 349 24.77 7.33 5.28
CA ASP A 349 24.36 8.03 6.50
C ASP A 349 22.98 8.71 6.31
N ALA A 350 22.38 9.20 7.40
CA ALA A 350 21.08 9.89 7.37
C ALA A 350 21.05 11.07 6.38
N ALA A 351 22.16 11.80 6.19
CA ALA A 351 22.23 12.91 5.24
C ALA A 351 22.20 12.42 3.78
N ALA A 352 22.85 11.29 3.49
CA ALA A 352 22.83 10.66 2.19
C ALA A 352 21.44 10.09 1.85
N VAL A 353 20.79 9.44 2.81
CA VAL A 353 19.43 8.89 2.65
C VAL A 353 18.41 10.01 2.48
N GLN A 354 18.51 11.09 3.27
CA GLN A 354 17.70 12.29 3.08
C GLN A 354 17.84 12.85 1.67
N ALA A 355 19.06 13.09 1.21
CA ALA A 355 19.30 13.62 -0.13
C ALA A 355 18.77 12.68 -1.23
N LEU A 356 18.79 11.37 -0.99
CA LEU A 356 18.23 10.38 -1.92
C LEU A 356 16.71 10.48 -2.01
N ILE A 357 16.01 10.53 -0.88
CA ILE A 357 14.53 10.64 -0.84
C ILE A 357 14.09 11.94 -1.54
N GLU A 358 14.80 13.05 -1.31
CA GLU A 358 14.61 14.34 -2.01
C GLU A 358 14.89 14.27 -3.53
N ASN A 359 15.38 13.14 -4.04
CA ASN A 359 15.66 12.90 -5.46
C ASN A 359 14.89 11.71 -6.04
N ILE A 360 13.91 11.16 -5.34
CA ILE A 360 13.00 10.18 -5.92
C ILE A 360 12.01 10.89 -6.85
N THR A 361 11.83 10.34 -8.05
CA THR A 361 11.04 10.95 -9.12
C THR A 361 9.90 10.07 -9.56
N TYR A 362 8.84 10.70 -10.06
CA TYR A 362 7.76 10.08 -10.82
C TYR A 362 7.84 10.50 -12.31
N GLU A 363 7.59 9.57 -13.23
CA GLU A 363 7.41 9.80 -14.66
C GLU A 363 6.23 8.95 -15.17
N ASN A 364 5.40 9.50 -16.05
CA ASN A 364 4.44 8.74 -16.85
C ASN A 364 4.98 8.65 -18.28
N THR A 365 5.03 7.43 -18.82
CA THR A 365 5.62 7.12 -20.13
C THR A 365 4.65 7.24 -21.30
N ASP A 366 3.35 7.34 -21.06
CA ASP A 366 2.38 7.67 -22.10
C ASP A 366 2.27 9.20 -22.19
N ALA A 367 2.79 9.73 -23.30
CA ALA A 367 2.83 11.17 -23.54
C ALA A 367 1.59 11.71 -24.27
N ASP A 368 0.69 10.83 -24.71
CA ASP A 368 -0.47 11.18 -25.55
C ASP A 368 -1.82 10.73 -24.94
N ASN A 369 -1.85 9.69 -24.10
CA ASN A 369 -3.06 9.19 -23.44
C ASN A 369 -2.84 8.78 -21.98
N ALA A 370 -2.12 9.57 -21.20
CA ALA A 370 -1.83 9.25 -19.80
C ALA A 370 -3.10 8.97 -18.97
N THR A 371 -3.05 7.92 -18.16
CA THR A 371 -4.13 7.57 -17.23
C THR A 371 -4.21 8.62 -16.12
N THR A 372 -5.22 9.50 -16.20
CA THR A 372 -5.43 10.59 -15.23
C THR A 372 -5.81 10.07 -13.84
N GLY A 373 -5.46 10.82 -12.79
CA GLY A 373 -5.90 10.55 -11.42
C GLY A 373 -4.77 10.65 -10.41
N ALA A 374 -5.11 10.42 -9.14
CA ALA A 374 -4.15 10.42 -8.04
C ALA A 374 -3.43 9.07 -7.96
N ARG A 375 -2.12 9.11 -7.69
CA ARG A 375 -1.27 7.99 -7.30
C ARG A 375 -0.86 8.20 -5.85
N THR A 376 -1.10 7.22 -5.01
CA THR A 376 -0.53 7.21 -3.66
C THR A 376 0.84 6.53 -3.73
N VAL A 377 1.91 7.29 -3.53
CA VAL A 377 3.29 6.78 -3.54
C VAL A 377 3.76 6.67 -2.10
N ARG A 378 4.18 5.47 -1.71
CA ARG A 378 4.56 5.11 -0.35
C ARG A 378 6.08 4.96 -0.24
N PHE A 379 6.64 5.54 0.81
CA PHE A 379 8.04 5.40 1.19
C PHE A 379 8.13 4.59 2.48
N VAL A 380 8.98 3.59 2.48
CA VAL A 380 9.29 2.73 3.64
C VAL A 380 10.80 2.60 3.74
N LEU A 381 11.36 2.98 4.89
CA LEU A 381 12.80 2.96 5.16
C LEU A 381 13.12 1.88 6.18
N ASN A 382 14.07 1.03 5.85
CA ASN A 382 14.67 0.06 6.74
C ASN A 382 16.15 0.41 6.92
N ASP A 383 16.59 0.45 8.17
CA ASP A 383 17.96 0.80 8.57
C ASP A 383 18.97 -0.31 8.30
N GLY A 384 18.51 -1.57 8.22
CA GLY A 384 19.36 -2.74 8.01
C GLY A 384 19.81 -3.41 9.29
N ASP A 385 19.59 -2.75 10.44
CA ASP A 385 19.79 -3.33 11.75
C ASP A 385 18.50 -3.93 12.32
N GLY A 386 17.36 -3.61 11.67
CA GLY A 386 16.17 -4.44 11.64
C GLY A 386 14.85 -3.71 11.77
N ASP A 387 14.90 -2.39 11.80
CA ASP A 387 13.70 -1.58 11.85
C ASP A 387 13.17 -1.21 10.51
N THR A 388 11.86 -1.00 10.50
CA THR A 388 11.18 -0.45 9.37
C THR A 388 10.36 0.72 9.84
N SER A 389 10.53 1.85 9.17
CA SER A 389 9.78 3.07 9.43
C SER A 389 8.27 2.84 9.26
N ALA A 390 7.49 3.77 9.79
CA ALA A 390 6.09 3.91 9.38
C ALA A 390 5.97 4.11 7.85
N ASN A 391 4.75 3.93 7.32
CA ASN A 391 4.45 4.24 5.93
C ASN A 391 4.33 5.75 5.73
N TYR A 392 5.20 6.34 4.89
CA TYR A 392 5.09 7.75 4.51
C TYR A 392 4.50 7.88 3.11
N ASP A 393 3.20 8.19 3.06
CA ASP A 393 2.44 8.30 1.81
C ASP A 393 2.44 9.74 1.27
N THR A 394 2.71 9.88 -0.02
CA THR A 394 2.62 11.11 -0.82
C THR A 394 1.61 10.92 -1.96
N THR A 395 1.20 12.00 -2.63
CA THR A 395 0.24 11.95 -3.74
C THR A 395 0.82 12.57 -5.01
N VAL A 396 0.77 11.84 -6.12
CA VAL A 396 1.01 12.38 -7.47
C VAL A 396 -0.31 12.52 -8.20
N ASN A 397 -0.68 13.74 -8.59
CA ASN A 397 -1.90 14.05 -9.33
C ASN A 397 -1.59 14.15 -10.83
N VAL A 398 -1.90 13.11 -11.59
CA VAL A 398 -1.67 13.03 -13.04
C VAL A 398 -2.83 13.69 -13.79
N SER A 399 -2.48 14.64 -14.65
CA SER A 399 -3.42 15.34 -15.52
C SER A 399 -2.99 15.25 -16.99
N THR A 400 -3.95 15.05 -17.89
CA THR A 400 -3.69 15.04 -19.33
C THR A 400 -3.66 16.46 -19.90
N ILE A 401 -2.93 16.59 -21.00
CA ILE A 401 -3.03 17.73 -21.89
C ILE A 401 -4.03 17.41 -23.00
N ASN A 402 -4.67 18.44 -23.55
CA ASN A 402 -5.58 18.24 -24.67
C ASN A 402 -4.82 18.24 -26.00
N ASP A 403 -4.66 17.06 -26.62
CA ASP A 403 -3.94 16.89 -27.89
C ASP A 403 -4.74 17.21 -29.16
N SER A 404 -4.00 17.43 -30.24
CA SER A 404 -4.56 17.76 -31.55
C SER A 404 -5.06 16.50 -32.27
N PRO A 405 -6.34 16.46 -32.69
CA PRO A 405 -6.86 15.33 -33.44
C PRO A 405 -6.56 15.41 -34.93
N THR A 406 -6.01 14.33 -35.40
CA THR A 406 -5.80 13.89 -36.76
C THR A 406 -6.88 13.07 -37.43
N PHE A 407 -7.07 13.34 -38.72
CA PHE A 407 -7.26 12.31 -39.73
C PHE A 407 -6.17 11.28 -39.55
N ASP A 408 -6.55 10.11 -39.09
CA ASP A 408 -5.72 9.31 -38.20
C ASP A 408 -5.49 9.88 -36.79
N THR A 409 -4.63 10.90 -36.61
CA THR A 409 -4.03 11.42 -35.34
C THR A 409 -4.96 11.88 -34.20
N GLY A 410 -6.12 11.28 -34.05
CA GLY A 410 -6.64 11.07 -32.72
C GLY A 410 -8.12 11.28 -32.60
N ASP A 411 -8.76 12.10 -33.45
CA ASP A 411 -10.23 12.09 -33.52
C ASP A 411 -10.79 11.03 -34.48
N GLY A 412 -9.93 10.52 -35.37
CA GLY A 412 -10.18 9.38 -36.25
C GLY A 412 -11.17 9.65 -37.39
N LYS A 413 -11.38 10.89 -37.85
CA LYS A 413 -12.48 11.17 -38.79
C LYS A 413 -12.13 12.10 -39.94
N VAL A 414 -11.98 11.54 -41.15
CA VAL A 414 -11.96 12.31 -42.42
C VAL A 414 -13.36 12.35 -43.05
N THR A 415 -13.81 13.52 -43.48
CA THR A 415 -15.01 13.66 -44.33
C THR A 415 -14.73 14.55 -45.53
N THR A 416 -15.34 14.25 -46.68
CA THR A 416 -15.10 14.96 -47.95
C THR A 416 -16.41 15.20 -48.70
N ASP A 417 -16.66 16.47 -49.02
CA ASP A 417 -17.86 16.97 -49.71
C ASP A 417 -17.63 17.09 -51.23
N PHE A 418 -18.69 16.83 -52.00
CA PHE A 418 -18.73 16.91 -53.47
C PHE A 418 -19.74 17.92 -54.03
N GLY A 419 -20.65 18.51 -53.25
CA GLY A 419 -21.57 19.54 -53.73
C GLY A 419 -23.02 19.41 -53.22
N SER A 420 -24.00 19.87 -53.99
CA SER A 420 -25.38 20.03 -53.48
C SER A 420 -26.18 18.73 -53.43
N GLY A 421 -26.07 17.99 -52.34
CA GLY A 421 -26.83 16.77 -52.14
C GLY A 421 -26.19 15.93 -51.04
N ASN A 422 -26.60 14.68 -50.93
CA ASN A 422 -25.93 13.77 -50.00
C ASN A 422 -24.78 13.08 -50.71
N ASP A 423 -23.60 13.19 -50.11
CA ASP A 423 -22.42 12.46 -50.54
C ASP A 423 -22.32 11.15 -49.80
N TYR A 424 -22.00 10.11 -50.56
CA TYR A 424 -21.86 8.78 -50.03
C TYR A 424 -20.54 8.22 -50.50
N GLY A 425 -19.58 8.11 -49.58
CA GLY A 425 -18.50 7.15 -49.74
C GLY A 425 -19.11 5.75 -49.73
N ARG A 426 -19.04 5.05 -50.85
CA ARG A 426 -19.67 3.72 -51.05
C ARG A 426 -18.64 2.61 -51.04
N SER A 427 -17.41 2.90 -51.46
CA SER A 427 -16.31 1.96 -51.50
C SER A 427 -14.99 2.68 -51.28
N VAL A 428 -14.05 2.07 -50.59
CA VAL A 428 -12.71 2.63 -50.32
C VAL A 428 -11.65 1.60 -50.71
N THR A 429 -10.53 2.03 -51.31
CA THR A 429 -9.37 1.18 -51.59
C THR A 429 -8.06 1.93 -51.36
N VAL A 430 -7.06 1.32 -50.72
CA VAL A 430 -5.76 1.97 -50.49
C VAL A 430 -4.77 1.53 -51.57
N GLN A 431 -4.00 2.46 -52.10
CA GLN A 431 -2.97 2.23 -53.11
C GLN A 431 -1.65 1.80 -52.48
N SER A 432 -0.75 1.28 -53.32
CA SER A 432 0.56 0.79 -52.88
C SER A 432 1.47 1.86 -52.28
N ASP A 433 1.15 3.15 -52.40
CA ASP A 433 1.91 4.30 -51.87
C ASP A 433 1.28 4.95 -50.62
N GLY A 434 0.35 4.25 -49.95
CA GLY A 434 -0.29 4.72 -48.71
C GLY A 434 -1.47 5.65 -48.95
N LYS A 435 -1.83 5.87 -50.20
CA LYS A 435 -2.93 6.77 -50.57
C LYS A 435 -4.27 6.06 -50.57
N ILE A 436 -5.31 6.70 -50.06
CA ILE A 436 -6.63 6.11 -49.84
C ILE A 436 -7.59 6.59 -50.93
N LEU A 437 -8.15 5.71 -51.74
CA LEU A 437 -9.20 6.05 -52.69
C LEU A 437 -10.59 5.81 -52.09
N VAL A 438 -11.55 6.70 -52.24
CA VAL A 438 -12.97 6.50 -51.88
C VAL A 438 -13.86 6.71 -53.09
N ALA A 439 -14.41 5.62 -53.64
CA ALA A 439 -15.49 5.66 -54.61
C ALA A 439 -16.85 5.85 -53.96
N GLY A 440 -17.74 6.48 -54.70
CA GLY A 440 -18.99 6.90 -54.13
C GLY A 440 -20.04 7.34 -55.11
N THR A 441 -21.00 8.04 -54.53
CA THR A 441 -22.03 8.74 -55.27
C THR A 441 -22.18 10.14 -54.69
N THR A 442 -22.27 11.11 -55.58
CA THR A 442 -22.77 12.45 -55.28
C THR A 442 -23.81 12.82 -56.32
N ASN A 443 -24.95 13.39 -55.94
CA ASN A 443 -25.97 13.86 -56.89
C ASN A 443 -26.38 12.86 -57.96
N SER A 444 -26.39 11.57 -57.58
CA SER A 444 -26.66 10.48 -58.50
C SER A 444 -25.60 10.32 -59.59
N GLU A 445 -24.37 10.75 -59.37
CA GLU A 445 -23.21 10.57 -60.26
C GLU A 445 -22.16 9.67 -59.62
N PHE A 446 -21.41 8.92 -60.44
CA PHE A 446 -20.27 8.12 -60.00
C PHE A 446 -19.16 9.04 -59.48
N THR A 447 -18.57 8.73 -58.32
CA THR A 447 -17.40 9.48 -57.82
C THR A 447 -16.23 8.59 -57.41
N LEU A 448 -15.04 9.18 -57.40
CA LEU A 448 -13.82 8.60 -56.86
C LEU A 448 -12.96 9.71 -56.24
N THR A 449 -12.52 9.52 -55.02
CA THR A 449 -11.68 10.46 -54.25
C THR A 449 -10.34 9.79 -53.98
N ARG A 450 -9.22 10.49 -53.85
CA ARG A 450 -7.95 9.96 -53.31
C ARG A 450 -7.41 10.83 -52.17
N TYR A 451 -6.91 10.22 -51.11
CA TYR A 451 -6.23 10.80 -49.96
C TYR A 451 -4.79 10.25 -49.84
N ASN A 452 -3.93 10.88 -49.06
CA ASN A 452 -2.65 10.39 -48.58
C ASN A 452 -2.85 9.58 -47.29
N ALA A 453 -1.77 9.01 -46.78
CA ALA A 453 -1.79 8.14 -45.61
C ALA A 453 -2.25 8.85 -44.33
N ASP A 454 -1.98 10.15 -44.20
CA ASP A 454 -2.45 11.03 -43.11
C ASP A 454 -3.91 11.51 -43.29
N GLY A 455 -4.65 10.85 -44.18
CA GLY A 455 -6.04 11.18 -44.51
C GLY A 455 -6.26 12.50 -45.27
N SER A 456 -5.21 13.22 -45.70
CA SER A 456 -5.31 14.44 -46.53
C SER A 456 -5.61 14.13 -48.01
N LEU A 457 -6.34 14.93 -48.78
CA LEU A 457 -6.58 14.61 -50.21
C LEU A 457 -5.30 14.57 -51.06
N ASP A 458 -5.14 13.56 -51.92
CA ASP A 458 -4.03 13.47 -52.88
C ASP A 458 -4.35 14.20 -54.20
N THR A 459 -3.86 15.42 -54.31
CA THR A 459 -4.04 16.31 -55.46
C THR A 459 -3.29 15.89 -56.73
N THR A 460 -2.41 14.89 -56.64
CA THR A 460 -1.81 14.30 -57.85
C THR A 460 -2.79 13.41 -58.62
N PHE A 461 -4.01 13.24 -58.10
CA PHE A 461 -5.13 12.53 -58.72
C PHE A 461 -6.17 13.52 -59.28
N ASP A 462 -6.45 13.48 -60.58
CA ASP A 462 -7.34 14.38 -61.36
C ASP A 462 -7.13 15.89 -61.11
N GLY A 463 -5.96 16.23 -60.55
CA GLY A 463 -5.59 17.59 -60.18
C GLY A 463 -6.14 18.05 -58.82
N ASP A 464 -7.16 17.41 -58.26
CA ASP A 464 -7.81 17.86 -57.03
C ASP A 464 -8.14 16.75 -56.01
N GLY A 465 -7.73 15.51 -56.27
CA GLY A 465 -8.00 14.36 -55.43
C GLY A 465 -9.42 13.82 -55.59
N LYS A 466 -10.22 14.29 -56.55
CA LYS A 466 -11.61 13.90 -56.73
C LYS A 466 -11.93 13.72 -58.21
N VAL A 467 -12.90 12.88 -58.48
CA VAL A 467 -13.37 12.58 -59.82
C VAL A 467 -14.87 12.37 -59.72
N THR A 468 -15.60 12.94 -60.67
CA THR A 468 -17.02 12.63 -60.92
C THR A 468 -17.16 12.21 -62.37
N THR A 469 -17.90 11.15 -62.62
CA THR A 469 -18.03 10.59 -63.97
C THR A 469 -19.48 10.26 -64.28
N ASP A 470 -20.00 10.92 -65.32
CA ASP A 470 -21.31 10.66 -65.92
C ASP A 470 -21.17 9.46 -66.87
N VAL A 471 -21.80 8.35 -66.48
CA VAL A 471 -21.88 7.10 -67.24
C VAL A 471 -23.15 7.08 -68.10
N SER A 472 -24.22 7.72 -67.64
CA SER A 472 -25.48 7.90 -68.38
C SER A 472 -26.25 9.14 -67.92
N SER A 473 -27.25 9.56 -68.71
CA SER A 473 -28.14 10.67 -68.36
C SER A 473 -29.03 10.47 -67.11
N GLY A 474 -28.91 9.35 -66.38
CA GLY A 474 -29.62 9.09 -65.14
C GLY A 474 -28.68 8.68 -64.01
N SER A 475 -29.21 8.11 -62.93
CA SER A 475 -28.42 7.86 -61.73
C SER A 475 -27.33 6.81 -61.91
N ASP A 476 -26.13 7.23 -61.58
CA ASP A 476 -24.87 6.54 -61.59
C ASP A 476 -24.32 6.45 -60.16
N SER A 477 -23.74 5.31 -59.80
CA SER A 477 -23.21 5.12 -58.46
C SER A 477 -22.07 4.12 -58.42
N GLY A 478 -20.90 4.60 -57.99
CA GLY A 478 -19.72 3.77 -57.79
C GLY A 478 -19.87 2.99 -56.52
N TYR A 479 -20.13 1.69 -56.63
CA TYR A 479 -20.30 0.81 -55.47
C TYR A 479 -19.05 0.04 -55.11
N SER A 480 -18.07 -0.02 -56.02
CA SER A 480 -16.87 -0.82 -55.83
C SER A 480 -15.69 -0.18 -56.55
N VAL A 481 -14.54 -0.08 -55.90
CA VAL A 481 -13.29 0.37 -56.53
C VAL A 481 -12.17 -0.65 -56.34
N THR A 482 -11.36 -0.87 -57.37
CA THR A 482 -10.18 -1.73 -57.34
C THR A 482 -9.04 -1.15 -58.17
N VAL A 483 -7.80 -1.45 -57.77
CA VAL A 483 -6.60 -1.02 -58.48
C VAL A 483 -5.98 -2.22 -59.21
N GLN A 484 -5.72 -2.07 -60.50
CA GLN A 484 -5.08 -3.08 -61.34
C GLN A 484 -3.56 -3.10 -61.14
N SER A 485 -2.91 -4.16 -61.61
CA SER A 485 -1.46 -4.35 -61.46
C SER A 485 -0.60 -3.27 -62.13
N ASP A 486 -1.15 -2.53 -63.07
CA ASP A 486 -0.50 -1.41 -63.73
C ASP A 486 -0.85 -0.05 -63.09
N GLY A 487 -1.50 -0.07 -61.93
CA GLY A 487 -1.90 1.10 -61.15
C GLY A 487 -3.19 1.78 -61.64
N ARG A 488 -3.80 1.31 -62.72
CA ARG A 488 -5.08 1.83 -63.20
C ARG A 488 -6.20 1.43 -62.26
N ILE A 489 -7.22 2.27 -62.13
CA ILE A 489 -8.28 2.09 -61.15
C ILE A 489 -9.54 1.67 -61.90
N LEU A 490 -10.27 0.69 -61.39
CA LEU A 490 -11.55 0.23 -61.89
C LEU A 490 -12.61 0.52 -60.85
N VAL A 491 -13.69 1.19 -61.23
CA VAL A 491 -14.85 1.40 -60.37
C VAL A 491 -16.06 0.72 -61.00
N ALA A 492 -16.71 -0.19 -60.28
CA ALA A 492 -17.91 -0.89 -60.69
C ALA A 492 -19.13 -0.40 -59.90
N GLY A 493 -20.30 -0.53 -60.50
CA GLY A 493 -21.53 -0.04 -59.89
C GLY A 493 -22.73 -0.24 -60.80
N TYR A 494 -23.68 0.67 -60.72
CA TYR A 494 -24.78 0.71 -61.66
C TYR A 494 -24.91 2.08 -62.29
N SER A 495 -25.58 2.07 -63.44
CA SER A 495 -26.05 3.23 -64.15
C SER A 495 -27.52 3.05 -64.49
N THR A 496 -28.27 4.14 -64.71
CA THR A 496 -29.70 4.05 -65.02
C THR A 496 -30.10 4.92 -66.20
N ASP A 497 -30.63 4.31 -67.26
CA ASP A 497 -31.16 4.98 -68.45
C ASP A 497 -32.59 4.51 -68.82
N GLY A 498 -33.40 4.25 -67.78
CA GLY A 498 -34.75 3.70 -67.88
C GLY A 498 -34.85 2.30 -67.27
N TYR A 499 -33.74 1.57 -67.21
CA TYR A 499 -33.53 0.39 -66.38
C TYR A 499 -32.19 0.50 -65.64
N ARG A 500 -31.99 -0.30 -64.59
CA ARG A 500 -30.73 -0.34 -63.85
C ARG A 500 -29.81 -1.39 -64.45
N ASP A 501 -28.69 -0.94 -65.00
CA ASP A 501 -27.68 -1.77 -65.62
C ASP A 501 -26.36 -1.72 -64.88
N PHE A 502 -25.51 -2.73 -65.09
CA PHE A 502 -24.18 -2.75 -64.48
C PHE A 502 -23.27 -1.75 -65.20
N ALA A 503 -22.46 -1.02 -64.44
CA ALA A 503 -21.47 -0.07 -64.95
C ALA A 503 -20.07 -0.48 -64.47
N LEU A 504 -19.07 -0.33 -65.35
CA LEU A 504 -17.66 -0.52 -65.03
C LEU A 504 -16.83 0.57 -65.73
N VAL A 505 -16.20 1.44 -64.94
CA VAL A 505 -15.36 2.55 -65.39
C VAL A 505 -13.90 2.24 -65.06
N ARG A 506 -12.98 2.60 -65.96
CA ARG A 506 -11.53 2.51 -65.72
C ARG A 506 -10.87 3.88 -65.80
N TYR A 507 -10.11 4.22 -64.79
CA TYR A 507 -9.34 5.45 -64.59
C TYR A 507 -7.84 5.18 -64.71
N ASN A 508 -7.06 6.22 -65.00
CA ASN A 508 -5.60 6.13 -64.95
C ASN A 508 -5.10 6.21 -63.51
N VAL A 509 -3.80 5.98 -63.33
CA VAL A 509 -3.14 6.08 -62.01
C VAL A 509 -3.36 7.47 -61.39
N ASN A 510 -3.47 8.50 -62.21
CA ASN A 510 -3.57 9.90 -61.82
C ASN A 510 -4.97 10.49 -62.05
N GLY A 511 -6.02 9.66 -62.16
CA GLY A 511 -7.37 10.10 -62.53
C GLY A 511 -7.67 9.74 -63.98
#